data_AF-A0A1W9I230-F1
#
_entry.id   AF-A0A1W9I230-F1
#
_cell.length_a   1.000
_cell.length_b   1.000
_cell.length_c   1.000
_cell.angle_alpha   90.00
_cell.angle_beta   90.00
_cell.angle_gamma   90.00
#
_symmetry.space_group_name_H-M   'P 1'
#
loop_
_entity.id
_entity.type
_entity.pdbx_description
1 polymer ?
#
loop_
_entity_poly.entity_id
_entity_poly.type
_entity_poly.pdbx_seq_one_letter_code
_entity_poly.pdbx_strand_id
1 'polypeptide(L)'
;MGCSDSRSAEKNISQSIPYFGLFSDYFDHYPAHLHMNCDPEFQGMGIGSKLIEHYCSLKSGEGLPGVHIVTFPTSRNVNFYRKNGFLFSKKRFWANDELLFMGKTLIY
;
A
#
# COMPACT_ATOMS: atom_id res chain seq x y z
N MET A 1 -3.88 -2.98 10.15
CA MET A 1 -2.58 -3.67 10.29
C MET A 1 -2.11 -4.06 8.89
N GLY A 2 -0.82 -3.89 8.60
CA GLY A 2 -0.21 -4.24 7.31
C GLY A 2 0.57 -5.55 7.37
N CYS A 3 1.14 -5.97 6.23
CA CYS A 3 2.03 -7.13 6.12
C CYS A 3 3.43 -6.64 5.69
N SER A 4 4.52 -7.21 6.23
CA SER A 4 5.89 -6.85 5.80
C SER A 4 6.35 -7.62 4.56
N ASP A 5 5.74 -8.76 4.24
CA ASP A 5 6.14 -9.64 3.13
C ASP A 5 4.91 -10.12 2.34
N SER A 6 4.58 -9.35 1.32
CA SER A 6 3.45 -9.64 0.44
C SER A 6 3.67 -10.88 -0.42
N ARG A 7 4.92 -11.21 -0.77
CA ARG A 7 5.24 -12.43 -1.54
C ARG A 7 4.88 -13.67 -0.74
N SER A 8 5.30 -13.73 0.52
CA SER A 8 4.98 -14.87 1.39
C SER A 8 3.49 -14.92 1.73
N ALA A 9 2.86 -13.76 1.91
CA ALA A 9 1.43 -13.68 2.23
C ALA A 9 0.52 -14.09 1.06
N GLU A 10 0.95 -13.88 -0.19
CA GLU A 10 0.19 -14.19 -1.42
C GLU A 10 -0.39 -15.60 -1.40
N LYS A 11 0.39 -16.59 -0.98
CA LYS A 11 -0.03 -18.01 -0.96
C LYS A 11 -1.27 -18.27 -0.10
N ASN A 12 -1.39 -17.54 1.01
CA ASN A 12 -2.49 -17.71 1.96
C ASN A 12 -3.65 -16.75 1.66
N ILE A 13 -3.33 -15.53 1.23
CA ILE A 13 -4.33 -14.47 1.03
C ILE A 13 -5.07 -14.61 -0.30
N SER A 14 -4.46 -15.19 -1.34
CA SER A 14 -5.08 -15.29 -2.67
C SER A 14 -6.37 -16.12 -2.69
N GLN A 15 -6.60 -16.97 -1.68
CA GLN A 15 -7.87 -17.68 -1.52
C GLN A 15 -9.03 -16.76 -1.15
N SER A 16 -8.75 -15.71 -0.36
CA SER A 16 -9.75 -14.77 0.16
C SER A 16 -9.76 -13.44 -0.58
N ILE A 17 -8.62 -13.07 -1.20
CA ILE A 17 -8.41 -11.84 -1.95
C ILE A 17 -7.76 -12.21 -3.29
N PRO A 18 -8.53 -12.72 -4.25
CA PRO A 18 -8.00 -13.27 -5.51
C PRO A 18 -7.26 -12.26 -6.38
N TYR A 19 -7.46 -10.97 -6.19
CA TYR A 19 -6.71 -9.92 -6.89
C TYR A 19 -5.37 -9.57 -6.23
N PHE A 20 -5.03 -10.15 -5.08
CA PHE A 20 -3.80 -9.79 -4.36
C PHE A 20 -2.54 -10.11 -5.17
N GLY A 21 -2.48 -11.30 -5.79
CA GLY A 21 -1.38 -11.71 -6.67
C GLY A 21 -1.30 -10.92 -7.98
N LEU A 22 -2.29 -10.07 -8.29
CA LEU A 22 -2.32 -9.28 -9.53
C LEU A 22 -1.11 -8.35 -9.65
N PHE A 23 -0.45 -7.97 -8.56
CA PHE A 23 0.70 -7.05 -8.56
C PHE A 23 1.98 -7.72 -8.05
N SER A 24 2.04 -9.04 -8.10
CA SER A 24 3.11 -9.81 -7.47
C SER A 24 4.50 -9.50 -8.08
N ASP A 25 4.58 -9.00 -9.31
CA ASP A 25 5.80 -8.51 -9.94
C ASP A 25 6.41 -7.26 -9.27
N TYR A 26 5.67 -6.58 -8.39
CA TYR A 26 6.18 -5.42 -7.64
C TYR A 26 6.55 -5.71 -6.18
N PHE A 27 6.25 -6.91 -5.66
CA PHE A 27 6.48 -7.23 -4.25
C PHE A 27 7.95 -7.23 -3.85
N ASP A 28 8.88 -7.48 -4.78
CA ASP A 28 10.30 -7.46 -4.45
C ASP A 28 10.81 -6.02 -4.20
N HIS A 29 10.18 -5.02 -4.85
CA HIS A 29 10.52 -3.60 -4.68
C HIS A 29 9.70 -2.93 -3.56
N TYR A 30 8.48 -3.40 -3.33
CA TYR A 30 7.56 -2.88 -2.33
C TYR A 30 6.93 -4.03 -1.52
N PRO A 31 7.71 -4.76 -0.70
CA PRO A 31 7.22 -5.97 -0.04
C PRO A 31 6.20 -5.70 1.06
N ALA A 32 6.32 -4.56 1.74
CA ALA A 32 5.40 -4.19 2.80
C ALA A 32 4.08 -3.66 2.24
N HIS A 33 2.96 -4.24 2.64
CA HIS A 33 1.61 -3.76 2.34
C HIS A 33 1.01 -3.04 3.54
N LEU A 34 0.46 -1.84 3.33
CA LEU A 34 -0.25 -1.09 4.35
C LEU A 34 -1.76 -1.09 4.09
N HIS A 35 -2.55 -1.38 5.13
CA HIS A 35 -3.97 -1.08 5.16
C HIS A 35 -4.29 -0.24 6.40
N MET A 36 -4.91 0.93 6.19
CA MET A 36 -5.29 1.86 7.24
C MET A 36 -6.69 2.41 6.98
N ASN A 37 -7.45 2.57 8.07
CA ASN A 37 -8.73 3.28 8.09
C ASN A 37 -8.65 4.35 9.17
N CYS A 38 -9.32 5.48 8.94
CA CYS A 38 -9.43 6.56 9.89
C CYS A 38 -10.90 6.92 10.00
N ASP A 39 -11.41 6.97 11.22
CA ASP A 39 -12.77 7.39 11.48
C ASP A 39 -12.99 8.80 10.91
N PRO A 40 -14.14 9.07 10.25
CA PRO A 40 -14.44 10.37 9.65
C PRO A 40 -14.18 11.58 10.55
N GLU A 41 -14.42 11.48 11.85
CA GLU A 41 -14.25 12.58 12.81
C GLU A 41 -12.78 13.00 13.00
N PHE A 42 -11.84 12.11 12.70
CA PHE A 42 -10.39 12.34 12.85
C PHE A 42 -9.66 12.57 11.51
N GLN A 43 -10.39 12.63 10.40
CA GLN A 43 -9.83 12.92 9.08
C GLN A 43 -9.44 14.40 8.96
N GLY A 44 -8.48 14.71 8.08
CA GLY A 44 -8.04 16.10 7.84
C GLY A 44 -7.15 16.71 8.94
N MET A 45 -6.94 16.01 10.06
CA MET A 45 -6.13 16.49 11.20
C MET A 45 -4.62 16.15 11.10
N GLY A 46 -4.16 15.63 9.96
CA GLY A 46 -2.77 15.22 9.75
C GLY A 46 -2.35 13.90 10.44
N ILE A 47 -3.24 13.27 11.21
CA ILE A 47 -2.99 12.00 11.92
C ILE A 47 -2.57 10.90 10.95
N GLY A 48 -3.27 10.78 9.82
CA GLY A 48 -2.97 9.76 8.81
C GLY A 48 -1.55 9.88 8.24
N SER A 49 -1.06 11.09 8.00
CA SER A 49 0.30 11.31 7.51
C SER A 49 1.35 10.92 8.54
N LYS A 50 1.14 11.25 9.82
CA LYS A 50 2.03 10.84 10.92
C LYS A 50 2.08 9.31 11.06
N LEU A 51 0.95 8.64 10.90
CA LEU A 51 0.89 7.18 10.91
C LEU A 51 1.66 6.56 9.73
N ILE A 52 1.54 7.11 8.52
CA ILE A 52 2.33 6.66 7.37
C ILE A 52 3.81 6.87 7.62
N GLU A 53 4.21 8.06 8.07
CA GLU A 53 5.61 8.37 8.35
C GLU A 53 6.21 7.40 9.36
N HIS A 54 5.52 7.18 10.47
CA HIS A 54 5.95 6.23 11.50
C HIS A 54 6.04 4.80 10.95
N TYR A 55 5.02 4.33 10.23
CA TYR A 55 5.04 3.00 9.62
C TYR A 55 6.19 2.82 8.62
N CYS A 56 6.40 3.80 7.73
CA CYS A 56 7.50 3.79 6.78
C CYS A 56 8.87 3.79 7.48
N SER A 57 9.03 4.56 8.55
CA SER A 57 10.25 4.56 9.37
C SER A 57 10.51 3.18 10.00
N LEU A 58 9.48 2.54 10.57
CA LEU A 58 9.59 1.19 11.10
C LEU A 58 10.02 0.18 10.02
N LYS A 59 9.37 0.20 8.85
CA LYS A 59 9.70 -0.71 7.74
C LYS A 59 11.10 -0.46 7.16
N SER A 60 11.53 0.81 7.14
CA SER A 60 12.90 1.17 6.74
C SER A 60 13.92 0.64 7.74
N GLY A 61 13.64 0.74 9.05
CA GLY A 61 14.47 0.15 10.11
C GLY A 61 14.53 -1.39 10.07
N GLU A 62 13.51 -2.05 9.51
CA GLU A 62 13.52 -3.49 9.20
C GLU A 62 14.31 -3.83 7.92
N GLY A 63 14.87 -2.84 7.22
CA GLY A 63 15.62 -3.03 5.98
C GLY A 63 14.76 -3.26 4.74
N LEU A 64 13.45 -2.98 4.79
CA LEU A 64 12.56 -3.19 3.66
C LEU A 64 12.72 -2.09 2.59
N PRO A 65 12.73 -2.45 1.29
CA PRO A 65 13.00 -1.49 0.22
C PRO A 65 11.84 -0.54 -0.08
N GLY A 66 10.61 -0.91 0.28
CA GLY A 66 9.43 -0.17 -0.10
C GLY A 66 8.15 -0.62 0.59
N VAL A 67 7.15 0.26 0.53
CA VAL A 67 5.78 0.01 0.99
C VAL A 67 4.82 0.22 -0.18
N HIS A 68 3.75 -0.56 -0.24
CA HIS A 68 2.67 -0.32 -1.18
C HIS A 68 1.28 -0.37 -0.55
N ILE A 69 0.31 0.11 -1.32
CA ILE A 69 -1.13 -0.02 -1.10
C ILE A 69 -1.79 -0.45 -2.41
N VAL A 70 -2.99 -1.03 -2.30
CA VAL A 70 -3.89 -1.25 -3.43
C VAL A 70 -5.22 -0.58 -3.14
N THR A 71 -5.74 0.20 -4.08
CA THR A 71 -7.03 0.90 -3.95
C THR A 71 -7.70 1.06 -5.30
N PHE A 72 -8.92 1.61 -5.36
CA PHE A 72 -9.51 2.04 -6.61
C PHE A 72 -8.89 3.37 -7.09
N PRO A 73 -8.62 3.53 -8.40
CA PRO A 73 -8.11 4.77 -8.99
C PRO A 73 -8.97 6.01 -8.69
N THR A 74 -10.28 5.82 -8.47
CA THR A 74 -11.25 6.88 -8.16
C THR A 74 -11.35 7.19 -6.68
N SER A 75 -10.67 6.44 -5.81
CA SER A 75 -10.72 6.66 -4.37
C SER A 75 -10.17 8.03 -3.99
N ARG A 76 -10.87 8.72 -3.07
CA ARG A 76 -10.45 10.03 -2.54
C ARG A 76 -9.06 10.01 -1.87
N ASN A 77 -8.63 8.85 -1.39
CA ASN A 77 -7.35 8.67 -0.69
C ASN A 77 -6.12 8.62 -1.63
N VAL A 78 -6.29 8.53 -2.96
CA VAL A 78 -5.17 8.49 -3.91
C VAL A 78 -4.26 9.72 -3.75
N ASN A 79 -4.87 10.91 -3.66
CA ASN A 79 -4.12 12.15 -3.44
C ASN A 79 -3.44 12.20 -2.06
N PHE A 80 -4.03 11.56 -1.05
CA PHE A 80 -3.42 11.43 0.26
C PHE A 80 -2.15 10.56 0.19
N TYR A 81 -2.19 9.40 -0.45
CA TYR A 81 -0.99 8.56 -0.61
C TYR A 81 0.09 9.23 -1.46
N ARG A 82 -0.30 9.91 -2.55
CA ARG A 82 0.64 10.68 -3.38
C ARG A 82 1.36 11.77 -2.56
N LYS A 83 0.63 12.54 -1.75
CA LYS A 83 1.21 13.54 -0.84
C LYS A 83 2.17 12.95 0.19
N ASN A 84 1.96 11.69 0.57
CA ASN A 84 2.83 10.97 1.50
C ASN A 84 3.98 10.20 0.81
N GLY A 85 4.20 10.41 -0.49
CA GLY A 85 5.35 9.88 -1.23
C GLY A 85 5.13 8.53 -1.92
N PHE A 86 3.89 8.05 -2.05
CA PHE A 86 3.58 6.89 -2.88
C PHE A 86 3.48 7.33 -4.35
N LEU A 87 4.65 7.44 -4.99
CA LEU A 87 4.79 8.02 -6.33
C LEU A 87 4.79 6.98 -7.45
N PHE A 88 5.24 5.75 -7.18
CA PHE A 88 5.09 4.67 -8.14
C PHE A 88 3.63 4.26 -8.22
N SER A 89 3.08 4.08 -9.42
CA SER A 89 1.71 3.65 -9.57
C SER A 89 1.48 2.78 -10.80
N LYS A 90 0.68 1.71 -10.64
CA LYS A 90 0.30 0.80 -11.73
C LYS A 90 -1.15 0.40 -11.61
N LYS A 91 -1.85 0.43 -12.75
CA LYS A 91 -3.25 0.01 -12.86
C LYS A 91 -3.33 -1.37 -13.48
N ARG A 92 -4.21 -2.22 -12.95
CA ARG A 92 -4.56 -3.51 -13.55
C ARG A 92 -6.04 -3.77 -13.34
N PHE A 93 -6.65 -4.50 -14.27
CA PHE A 93 -8.03 -4.91 -14.16
C PHE A 93 -8.13 -6.24 -13.41
N TRP A 94 -9.13 -6.35 -12.55
CA TRP A 94 -9.58 -7.61 -11.99
C TRP A 94 -11.09 -7.69 -12.13
N ALA A 95 -11.57 -8.73 -12.82
CA ALA A 95 -12.96 -8.80 -13.30
C ALA A 95 -13.35 -7.51 -14.06
N ASN A 96 -14.31 -6.74 -13.55
CA ASN A 96 -14.77 -5.49 -14.16
C ASN A 96 -14.22 -4.23 -13.48
N ASP A 97 -13.40 -4.39 -12.44
CA ASP A 97 -12.88 -3.29 -11.64
C ASP A 97 -11.42 -2.97 -11.99
N GLU A 98 -11.09 -1.69 -12.06
CA GLU A 98 -9.72 -1.21 -12.18
C GLU A 98 -9.12 -1.06 -10.77
N LEU A 99 -8.02 -1.74 -10.51
CA LEU A 99 -7.25 -1.61 -9.27
C LEU A 99 -6.00 -0.78 -9.53
N LEU A 100 -5.65 0.04 -8.55
CA LEU A 100 -4.48 0.91 -8.53
C LEU A 100 -3.53 0.47 -7.42
N PHE A 101 -2.37 -0.03 -7.80
CA PHE A 101 -1.21 -0.19 -6.93
C PHE A 101 -0.48 1.14 -6.81
N MET A 102 -0.11 1.54 -5.60
CA MET A 102 0.79 2.67 -5.37
C MET A 102 1.92 2.27 -4.44
N GLY A 103 3.16 2.63 -4.79
CA GLY A 103 4.39 2.26 -4.06
C GLY A 103 5.21 3.47 -3.63
N LYS A 104 5.84 3.37 -2.47
CA LYS A 104 6.81 4.31 -1.91
C LYS A 104 8.11 3.58 -1.61
N THR A 105 9.22 4.07 -2.16
CA THR A 105 10.57 3.60 -1.84
C THR A 105 10.98 4.10 -0.45
N LEU A 106 11.66 3.24 0.32
CA LEU A 106 12.17 3.56 1.66
C LEU A 106 13.70 3.69 1.73
N ILE A 107 14.41 3.27 0.68
CA ILE A 107 15.86 3.37 0.58
C ILE A 107 16.18 4.71 -0.09
N TYR A 108 17.00 5.51 0.60
CA TYR A 108 17.59 6.75 0.10
C TYR A 108 19.06 6.51 -0.22
#